data_AF-A0A409WDN4-F1
#
_entry.id   AF-A0A409WDN4-F1
#
_cell.length_a   1.000
_cell.length_b   1.000
_cell.length_c   1.000
_cell.angle_alpha   90.00
_cell.angle_beta   90.00
_cell.angle_gamma   90.00
#
_symmetry.space_group_name_H-M   'P 1'
#
loop_
_entity.id
_entity.type
_entity.pdbx_description
1 polymer ?
#
loop_
_entity_poly.entity_id
_entity_poly.type
_entity_poly.pdbx_seq_one_letter_code
_entity_poly.pdbx_strand_id
1 'polypeptide(L)'
;MDSSANQLPSSVAETLSACPRFRILVVGKSGVGKSSLALVISIHNQDIDIADGRAGSADIRHEYTSPKNERLILHDSQGFEPGSEDNWELVEDFLRERSAMETQDQVHAVWLCIQSPREGDRVQQAGDEKLLMLARQLNISVIAVFTKFDRLLKEQQYQHRNRGTVEPAEIERQAEYQFDERIKGFKQSTGALIVKVSTDLKYRRRLETLNNLTTITIRSLGGVEESLPSDVGEWASDEPPEAAEGNVLPTLSNAHEGRQLVFVAAQQTNAVQKIEFSVREGFKKYWRNLGQSIFFQGQTLKNCVWRIHDDILRVWNLNDPEKILRNEPFVNMILKLVEPILQGHEGEIDDETDKSKSNDIVSNGVGTLTNLATSNPSAAPILIGIGVGLGLGILTVKFLFGAYKKTNLSAQYLVAYIVHLTCILHCIFTASLEGSTRRELSEEFITSVVERYKKRDVFSIDQSIRGMSFYDGLEKKIRRLIYDSLSMTPNGSAMQPEVAADKSDEQEVYETSRAVHSAPGHHQGGTTSPRAKRKKARGAKDSQCIVA
;
A
#
# COMPACT_ATOMS: atom_id res chain seq x y z
N MET A 1 -7.59 4.11 -30.67
CA MET A 1 -7.60 5.52 -30.24
C MET A 1 -6.16 5.98 -30.15
N ASP A 2 -5.89 7.16 -30.66
CA ASP A 2 -4.67 7.49 -31.39
C ASP A 2 -3.38 7.49 -30.56
N SER A 3 -2.31 6.96 -31.15
CA SER A 3 -0.99 6.69 -30.59
C SER A 3 -0.12 7.94 -30.31
N SER A 4 -0.72 9.12 -30.38
CA SER A 4 -0.05 10.42 -30.26
C SER A 4 0.00 10.98 -28.83
N ALA A 5 -0.60 10.31 -27.83
CA ALA A 5 -0.52 10.68 -26.40
C ALA A 5 0.89 10.59 -25.76
N ASN A 6 1.94 10.43 -26.58
CA ASN A 6 3.26 9.93 -26.22
C ASN A 6 4.36 11.01 -26.07
N GLN A 7 4.04 12.31 -25.90
CA GLN A 7 5.07 13.36 -25.98
C GLN A 7 5.54 13.98 -24.66
N LEU A 8 4.78 13.88 -23.56
CA LEU A 8 5.32 14.31 -22.28
C LEU A 8 6.32 13.24 -21.76
N PRO A 9 7.35 13.59 -20.99
CA PRO A 9 8.20 12.62 -20.28
C PRO A 9 7.60 12.23 -18.90
N SER A 10 7.89 11.03 -18.40
CA SER A 10 7.37 10.54 -17.10
C SER A 10 8.53 9.98 -16.28
N SER A 11 8.88 10.66 -15.18
CA SER A 11 9.92 10.18 -14.25
C SER A 11 9.51 8.86 -13.58
N VAL A 12 8.22 8.73 -13.27
CA VAL A 12 7.68 7.52 -12.66
C VAL A 12 7.81 6.35 -13.63
N ALA A 13 7.41 6.52 -14.89
CA ALA A 13 7.55 5.47 -15.90
C ALA A 13 9.01 5.14 -16.19
N GLU A 14 9.89 6.15 -16.33
CA GLU A 14 11.34 5.96 -16.52
C GLU A 14 11.92 5.10 -15.38
N THR A 15 11.68 5.49 -14.12
CA THR A 15 12.19 4.77 -12.93
C THR A 15 11.64 3.34 -12.86
N LEU A 16 10.33 3.19 -13.03
CA LEU A 16 9.65 1.90 -12.98
C LEU A 16 9.94 1.01 -14.20
N SER A 17 10.52 1.56 -15.28
CA SER A 17 10.99 0.78 -16.43
C SER A 17 12.44 0.30 -16.22
N ALA A 18 13.28 1.11 -15.57
CA ALA A 18 14.65 0.75 -15.22
C ALA A 18 14.70 -0.37 -14.16
N CYS A 19 13.75 -0.37 -13.22
CA CYS A 19 13.56 -1.49 -12.29
C CYS A 19 12.07 -1.86 -12.22
N PRO A 20 11.63 -2.86 -13.00
CA PRO A 20 10.22 -3.23 -13.06
C PRO A 20 9.72 -3.93 -11.80
N ARG A 21 10.59 -4.63 -11.07
CA ARG A 21 10.21 -5.50 -9.94
C ARG A 21 11.10 -5.29 -8.72
N PHE A 22 10.47 -5.15 -7.56
CA PHE A 22 11.14 -5.12 -6.27
C PHE A 22 11.30 -6.54 -5.72
N ARG A 23 12.52 -6.94 -5.34
CA ARG A 23 12.82 -8.26 -4.76
C ARG A 23 13.13 -8.16 -3.28
N ILE A 24 12.41 -8.93 -2.47
CA ILE A 24 12.64 -9.06 -1.04
C ILE A 24 13.01 -10.50 -0.72
N LEU A 25 14.12 -10.70 -0.03
CA LEU A 25 14.46 -11.98 0.56
C LEU A 25 13.97 -12.01 2.02
N VAL A 26 13.12 -12.98 2.35
CA VAL A 26 12.64 -13.24 3.71
C VAL A 26 13.48 -14.38 4.30
N VAL A 27 14.19 -14.08 5.39
CA VAL A 27 15.14 -15.01 6.03
C VAL A 27 14.78 -15.19 7.49
N GLY A 28 15.05 -16.37 8.06
CA GLY A 28 14.89 -16.60 9.50
C GLY A 28 14.61 -18.07 9.82
N LYS A 29 14.62 -18.41 11.11
CA LYS A 29 14.44 -19.80 11.58
C LYS A 29 13.14 -20.45 11.11
N SER A 30 13.09 -21.77 11.20
CA SER A 30 11.85 -22.52 11.04
C SER A 30 10.79 -22.04 12.05
N GLY A 31 9.54 -21.90 11.59
CA GLY A 31 8.41 -21.54 12.43
C GLY A 31 8.33 -20.09 12.92
N VAL A 32 9.23 -19.18 12.55
CA VAL A 32 9.16 -17.76 13.00
C VAL A 32 8.02 -16.97 12.36
N GLY A 33 7.44 -17.44 11.27
CA GLY A 33 6.30 -16.78 10.60
C GLY A 33 6.66 -16.07 9.29
N LYS A 34 7.72 -16.51 8.58
CA LYS A 34 8.12 -15.98 7.26
C LYS A 34 6.98 -16.05 6.24
N SER A 35 6.42 -17.24 6.04
CA SER A 35 5.33 -17.49 5.09
C SER A 35 4.08 -16.69 5.44
N SER A 36 3.74 -16.58 6.74
CA SER A 36 2.62 -15.74 7.19
C SER A 36 2.85 -14.26 6.88
N LEU A 37 4.07 -13.74 7.08
CA LEU A 37 4.40 -12.35 6.78
C LEU A 37 4.36 -12.08 5.26
N ALA A 38 4.97 -12.97 4.47
CA ALA A 38 4.98 -12.91 3.01
C ALA A 38 3.55 -12.89 2.44
N LEU A 39 2.67 -13.76 2.95
CA LEU A 39 1.26 -13.83 2.57
C LEU A 39 0.52 -12.53 2.90
N VAL A 40 0.68 -12.03 4.12
CA VAL A 40 -0.03 -10.83 4.59
C VAL A 40 0.36 -9.57 3.82
N ILE A 41 1.61 -9.48 3.37
CA ILE A 41 2.09 -8.31 2.60
C ILE A 41 1.76 -8.44 1.12
N SER A 42 1.64 -9.67 0.63
CA SER A 42 1.22 -9.95 -0.75
C SER A 42 -0.29 -9.94 -0.95
N ILE A 43 -1.08 -9.93 0.14
CA ILE A 43 -2.54 -9.69 0.25
C ILE A 43 -3.45 -10.66 -0.54
N HIS A 44 -2.90 -11.51 -1.39
CA HIS A 44 -3.64 -12.48 -2.18
C HIS A 44 -3.33 -13.90 -1.70
N ASN A 45 -4.12 -14.33 -0.70
CA ASN A 45 -3.99 -15.63 -0.02
C ASN A 45 -4.13 -16.87 -0.94
N GLN A 46 -4.48 -16.69 -2.22
CA GLN A 46 -4.76 -17.77 -3.15
C GLN A 46 -3.81 -17.82 -4.36
N ASP A 47 -2.97 -16.79 -4.55
CA ASP A 47 -2.18 -16.65 -5.79
C ASP A 47 -0.69 -16.98 -5.60
N ILE A 48 -0.22 -17.05 -4.35
CA ILE A 48 1.17 -17.42 -4.03
C ILE A 48 1.14 -18.72 -3.25
N ASP A 49 1.51 -19.82 -3.91
CA ASP A 49 1.72 -21.12 -3.27
C ASP A 49 3.04 -21.08 -2.47
N ILE A 50 3.03 -20.39 -1.33
CA ILE A 50 4.15 -20.43 -0.37
C ILE A 50 4.07 -21.76 0.37
N ALA A 51 4.49 -22.84 -0.32
CA ALA A 51 4.69 -24.20 0.16
C ALA A 51 3.90 -24.55 1.43
N ASP A 52 2.57 -24.63 1.33
CA ASP A 52 1.61 -25.21 2.28
C ASP A 52 2.11 -25.42 3.73
N GLY A 53 2.62 -24.39 4.40
CA GLY A 53 3.08 -24.44 5.80
C GLY A 53 4.01 -25.61 6.18
N ARG A 54 4.61 -26.33 5.22
CA ARG A 54 5.52 -27.45 5.50
C ARG A 54 6.88 -26.87 5.81
N ALA A 55 7.26 -26.94 7.08
CA ALA A 55 8.59 -26.59 7.51
C ALA A 55 9.63 -27.38 6.70
N GLY A 56 10.55 -26.67 6.04
CA GLY A 56 11.75 -27.27 5.45
C GLY A 56 11.76 -27.50 3.93
N SER A 57 10.76 -27.05 3.16
CA SER A 57 10.74 -27.24 1.69
C SER A 57 10.78 -25.94 0.87
N ALA A 58 11.13 -24.81 1.48
CA ALA A 58 11.25 -23.54 0.76
C ALA A 58 12.52 -23.52 -0.11
N ASP A 59 12.38 -23.08 -1.36
CA ASP A 59 13.49 -22.87 -2.28
C ASP A 59 13.76 -21.36 -2.42
N ILE A 60 14.93 -20.91 -1.96
CA ILE A 60 15.34 -19.51 -2.01
C ILE A 60 15.43 -18.98 -3.45
N ARG A 61 15.71 -19.85 -4.43
CA ARG A 61 15.82 -19.47 -5.85
C ARG A 61 14.46 -19.30 -6.51
N HIS A 62 13.41 -19.86 -5.92
CA HIS A 62 12.05 -19.71 -6.41
C HIS A 62 11.57 -18.26 -6.24
N GLU A 63 11.01 -17.68 -7.30
CA GLU A 63 10.45 -16.34 -7.30
C GLU A 63 8.94 -16.41 -7.03
N TYR A 64 8.54 -16.12 -5.79
CA TYR A 64 7.14 -15.99 -5.44
C TYR A 64 6.58 -14.68 -6.01
N THR A 65 5.63 -14.79 -6.94
CA THR A 65 5.01 -13.68 -7.65
C THR A 65 3.48 -13.80 -7.63
N SER A 66 2.76 -12.70 -7.84
CA SER A 66 1.31 -12.71 -7.99
C SER A 66 0.90 -12.01 -9.28
N PRO A 67 -0.02 -12.56 -10.08
CA PRO A 67 -0.58 -11.87 -11.24
C PRO A 67 -1.27 -10.54 -10.88
N LYS A 68 -1.74 -10.40 -9.63
CA LYS A 68 -2.39 -9.18 -9.11
C LYS A 68 -1.38 -8.12 -8.63
N ASN A 69 -0.09 -8.47 -8.59
CA ASN A 69 0.99 -7.56 -8.23
C ASN A 69 2.33 -7.99 -8.85
N GLU A 70 2.50 -7.71 -10.14
CA GLU A 70 3.72 -8.08 -10.88
C GLU A 70 4.97 -7.28 -10.45
N ARG A 71 4.81 -6.26 -9.60
CA ARG A 71 5.87 -5.37 -9.12
C ARG A 71 6.64 -5.92 -7.93
N LEU A 72 6.16 -6.98 -7.28
CA LEU A 72 6.78 -7.58 -6.10
C LEU A 72 7.20 -9.02 -6.36
N ILE A 73 8.44 -9.35 -6.02
CA ILE A 73 8.94 -10.72 -5.96
C ILE A 73 9.40 -10.97 -4.52
N LEU A 74 8.93 -12.08 -3.96
CA LEU A 74 9.42 -12.58 -2.68
C LEU A 74 10.30 -13.81 -2.90
N HIS A 75 11.36 -13.90 -2.13
CA HIS A 75 12.16 -15.11 -1.96
C HIS A 75 12.01 -15.55 -0.50
N ASP A 76 11.74 -16.85 -0.26
CA ASP A 76 11.66 -17.41 1.09
C ASP A 76 12.84 -18.34 1.32
N SER A 77 13.67 -18.07 2.33
CA SER A 77 14.75 -18.98 2.69
C SER A 77 14.19 -20.22 3.39
N GLN A 78 14.89 -21.34 3.27
CA GLN A 78 14.69 -22.43 4.21
C GLN A 78 14.93 -21.94 5.64
N GLY A 79 14.17 -22.47 6.59
CA GLY A 79 14.33 -22.12 7.99
C GLY A 79 15.66 -22.63 8.54
N PHE A 80 16.45 -21.76 9.18
CA PHE A 80 17.65 -22.20 9.88
C PHE A 80 17.28 -23.11 11.05
N GLU A 81 17.78 -24.35 11.03
CA GLU A 81 17.69 -25.29 12.15
C GLU A 81 19.06 -25.43 12.82
N PRO A 82 19.12 -25.54 14.17
CA PRO A 82 20.39 -25.74 14.88
C PRO A 82 21.12 -26.98 14.34
N GLY A 83 22.33 -26.80 13.79
CA GLY A 83 23.16 -27.88 13.24
C GLY A 83 23.14 -28.04 11.71
N SER A 84 22.45 -27.17 10.98
CA SER A 84 22.45 -27.17 9.50
C SER A 84 23.34 -26.06 8.94
N GLU A 85 24.64 -26.35 8.72
CA GLU A 85 25.57 -25.39 8.08
C GLU A 85 25.20 -25.11 6.62
N ASP A 86 24.68 -26.13 5.91
CA ASP A 86 24.28 -26.09 4.50
C ASP A 86 23.27 -24.97 4.17
N ASN A 87 22.42 -24.59 5.14
CA ASN A 87 21.40 -23.57 4.94
C ASN A 87 21.99 -22.14 4.85
N TRP A 88 23.14 -21.88 5.48
CA TRP A 88 23.80 -20.57 5.38
C TRP A 88 24.47 -20.39 4.03
N GLU A 89 25.17 -21.42 3.53
CA GLU A 89 25.88 -21.38 2.25
C GLU A 89 24.92 -21.05 1.11
N LEU A 90 23.73 -21.66 1.09
CA LEU A 90 22.69 -21.36 0.12
C LEU A 90 22.24 -19.88 0.13
N VAL A 91 22.11 -19.28 1.30
CA VAL A 91 21.75 -17.85 1.44
C VAL A 91 22.90 -16.96 0.99
N GLU A 92 24.13 -17.30 1.35
CA GLU A 92 25.33 -16.56 0.97
C GLU A 92 25.52 -16.57 -0.55
N ASP A 93 25.50 -17.74 -1.17
CA ASP A 93 25.63 -17.91 -2.62
C ASP A 93 24.52 -17.15 -3.36
N PHE A 94 23.27 -17.32 -2.93
CA PHE A 94 22.14 -16.62 -3.54
C PHE A 94 22.30 -15.10 -3.50
N LEU A 95 22.69 -14.53 -2.35
CA LEU A 95 22.88 -13.08 -2.22
C LEU A 95 24.06 -12.59 -3.07
N ARG A 96 25.18 -13.33 -3.09
CA ARG A 96 26.36 -12.98 -3.91
C ARG A 96 26.02 -13.02 -5.40
N GLU A 97 25.37 -14.09 -5.86
CA GLU A 97 24.93 -14.22 -7.25
C GLU A 97 24.00 -13.07 -7.64
N ARG A 98 22.94 -12.82 -6.84
CA ARG A 98 21.98 -11.75 -7.10
C ARG A 98 22.62 -10.37 -7.08
N SER A 99 23.61 -10.13 -6.19
CA SER A 99 24.34 -8.86 -6.13
C SER A 99 25.17 -8.55 -7.38
N ALA A 100 25.60 -9.58 -8.11
CA ALA A 100 26.38 -9.46 -9.34
C ALA A 100 25.51 -9.30 -10.60
N MET A 101 24.18 -9.36 -10.47
CA MET A 101 23.24 -9.20 -11.57
C MET A 101 22.88 -7.72 -11.82
N GLU A 102 22.15 -7.48 -12.92
CA GLU A 102 21.55 -6.19 -13.23
C GLU A 102 20.60 -5.73 -12.12
N THR A 103 20.39 -4.41 -12.01
CA THR A 103 19.57 -3.80 -10.93
C THR A 103 18.19 -4.43 -10.83
N GLN A 104 17.58 -4.75 -11.98
CA GLN A 104 16.26 -5.36 -12.05
C GLN A 104 16.21 -6.82 -11.58
N ASP A 105 17.34 -7.47 -11.28
CA ASP A 105 17.43 -8.88 -10.85
C ASP A 105 18.09 -9.04 -9.47
N GLN A 106 18.66 -7.95 -8.94
CA GLN A 106 19.21 -7.87 -7.59
C GLN A 106 18.14 -8.05 -6.50
N VAL A 107 18.57 -8.58 -5.35
CA VAL A 107 17.78 -8.51 -4.10
C VAL A 107 17.87 -7.09 -3.57
N HIS A 108 16.73 -6.43 -3.40
CA HIS A 108 16.68 -5.02 -3.03
C HIS A 108 16.64 -4.81 -1.51
N ALA A 109 16.04 -5.74 -0.78
CA ALA A 109 15.98 -5.72 0.68
C ALA A 109 15.94 -7.14 1.25
N VAL A 110 16.44 -7.29 2.47
CA VAL A 110 16.36 -8.52 3.26
C VAL A 110 15.53 -8.27 4.51
N TRP A 111 14.53 -9.11 4.74
CA TRP A 111 13.76 -9.15 5.98
C TRP A 111 14.23 -10.32 6.83
N LEU A 112 15.05 -10.02 7.84
CA LEU A 112 15.50 -10.97 8.84
C LEU A 112 14.40 -11.15 9.89
N CYS A 113 13.60 -12.19 9.74
CA CYS A 113 12.50 -12.54 10.62
C CYS A 113 13.01 -13.23 11.90
N ILE A 114 12.77 -12.58 13.04
CA ILE A 114 13.10 -13.09 14.37
C ILE A 114 11.79 -13.17 15.15
N GLN A 115 11.52 -14.28 15.85
CA GLN A 115 10.34 -14.30 16.71
C GLN A 115 10.53 -13.34 17.90
N SER A 116 9.51 -12.55 18.23
CA SER A 116 9.52 -11.70 19.43
C SER A 116 9.92 -12.54 20.66
N PRO A 117 10.99 -12.15 21.39
CA PRO A 117 11.62 -13.02 22.38
C PRO A 117 10.77 -13.15 23.64
N ARG A 118 10.69 -14.39 24.14
CA ARG A 118 10.21 -14.69 25.49
C ARG A 118 11.32 -14.48 26.51
N GLU A 119 10.96 -14.52 27.79
CA GLU A 119 11.95 -14.49 28.86
C GLU A 119 12.94 -15.65 28.72
N GLY A 120 14.24 -15.34 28.74
CA GLY A 120 15.32 -16.31 28.58
C GLY A 120 15.66 -16.72 27.14
N ASP A 121 14.93 -16.23 26.13
CA ASP A 121 15.24 -16.53 24.72
C ASP A 121 16.56 -15.89 24.28
N ARG A 122 17.33 -16.62 23.47
CA ARG A 122 18.47 -16.05 22.74
C ARG A 122 17.96 -15.36 21.48
N VAL A 123 18.07 -14.02 21.46
CA VAL A 123 17.60 -13.17 20.34
C VAL A 123 18.48 -13.32 19.10
N GLN A 124 19.80 -13.36 19.29
CA GLN A 124 20.79 -13.33 18.22
C GLN A 124 21.43 -14.70 18.03
N GLN A 125 21.67 -15.08 16.77
CA GLN A 125 22.42 -16.27 16.39
C GLN A 125 23.62 -15.94 15.53
N ALA A 126 24.57 -16.88 15.44
CA ALA A 126 25.73 -16.75 14.56
C ALA A 126 25.36 -16.56 13.08
N GLY A 127 24.27 -17.18 12.61
CA GLY A 127 23.77 -16.98 11.24
C GLY A 127 23.26 -15.56 10.97
N ASP A 128 22.65 -14.92 11.97
CA ASP A 128 22.15 -13.54 11.86
C ASP A 128 23.32 -12.56 11.71
N GLU A 129 24.41 -12.79 12.47
CA GLU A 129 25.64 -12.00 12.39
C GLU A 129 26.29 -12.12 11.02
N LYS A 130 26.44 -13.36 10.51
CA LYS A 130 26.97 -13.62 9.17
C LYS A 130 26.13 -12.93 8.09
N LEU A 131 24.79 -13.01 8.19
CA LEU A 131 23.87 -12.34 7.27
C LEU A 131 24.08 -10.82 7.27
N LEU A 132 24.13 -10.21 8.44
CA LEU A 132 24.33 -8.76 8.58
C LEU A 132 25.69 -8.32 8.04
N MET A 133 26.75 -9.10 8.28
CA MET A 133 28.07 -8.82 7.74
C MET A 133 28.09 -8.92 6.21
N LEU A 134 27.53 -10.00 5.65
CA LEU A 134 27.45 -10.20 4.20
C LEU A 134 26.62 -9.10 3.53
N ALA A 135 25.44 -8.78 4.06
CA ALA A 135 24.59 -7.77 3.49
C ALA A 135 25.24 -6.38 3.48
N ARG A 136 26.02 -6.04 4.51
CA ARG A 136 26.85 -4.82 4.51
C ARG A 136 27.91 -4.85 3.41
N GLN A 137 28.60 -5.98 3.21
CA GLN A 137 29.58 -6.14 2.13
C GLN A 137 28.95 -5.97 0.75
N LEU A 138 27.73 -6.48 0.57
CA LEU A 138 26.98 -6.42 -0.70
C LEU A 138 26.14 -5.14 -0.84
N ASN A 139 26.17 -4.24 0.13
CA ASN A 139 25.36 -3.02 0.19
C ASN A 139 23.83 -3.27 0.02
N ILE A 140 23.33 -4.31 0.70
CA ILE A 140 21.91 -4.70 0.73
C ILE A 140 21.30 -4.29 2.06
N SER A 141 20.16 -3.60 2.03
CA SER A 141 19.44 -3.17 3.23
C SER A 141 18.82 -4.36 3.97
N VAL A 142 19.17 -4.52 5.25
CA VAL A 142 18.58 -5.55 6.13
C VAL A 142 17.68 -4.89 7.17
N ILE A 143 16.46 -5.40 7.29
CA ILE A 143 15.48 -5.02 8.32
C ILE A 143 15.27 -6.22 9.23
N ALA A 144 15.46 -6.02 10.53
CA ALA A 144 15.15 -7.02 11.55
C ALA A 144 13.66 -6.95 11.88
N VAL A 145 12.92 -7.97 11.46
CA VAL A 145 11.47 -8.05 11.59
C VAL A 145 11.12 -8.99 12.73
N PHE A 146 10.72 -8.42 13.87
CA PHE A 146 10.29 -9.17 15.03
C PHE A 146 8.83 -9.60 14.88
N THR A 147 8.63 -10.85 14.52
CA THR A 147 7.32 -11.44 14.25
C THR A 147 6.61 -11.87 15.55
N LYS A 148 5.31 -12.15 15.43
CA LYS A 148 4.46 -12.66 16.52
C LYS A 148 4.45 -11.78 17.77
N PHE A 149 4.50 -10.47 17.59
CA PHE A 149 4.47 -9.51 18.70
C PHE A 149 3.19 -9.64 19.55
N ASP A 150 2.09 -10.13 18.97
CA ASP A 150 0.84 -10.46 19.67
C ASP A 150 1.03 -11.45 20.83
N ARG A 151 2.05 -12.32 20.77
CA ARG A 151 2.34 -13.29 21.84
C ARG A 151 2.83 -12.60 23.10
N LEU A 152 3.59 -11.53 22.98
CA LEU A 152 4.09 -10.76 24.11
C LEU A 152 2.94 -10.05 24.84
N LEU A 153 1.97 -9.55 24.08
CA LEU A 153 0.74 -8.98 24.64
C LEU A 153 -0.09 -10.04 25.37
N LYS A 154 -0.26 -11.22 24.78
CA LYS A 154 -0.94 -12.35 25.42
C LYS A 154 -0.24 -12.79 26.72
N GLU A 155 1.09 -12.75 26.76
CA GLU A 155 1.89 -13.01 27.97
C GLU A 155 1.58 -11.98 29.06
N GLN A 156 1.58 -10.68 28.73
CA GLN A 156 1.23 -9.61 29.68
C GLN A 156 -0.22 -9.71 30.17
N GLN A 157 -1.16 -9.98 29.27
CA GLN A 157 -2.58 -10.23 29.62
C GLN A 157 -2.72 -11.38 30.63
N TYR A 158 -2.00 -12.49 30.41
CA TYR A 158 -2.04 -13.64 31.29
C TYR A 158 -1.46 -13.33 32.68
N GLN A 159 -0.33 -12.63 32.74
CA GLN A 159 0.31 -12.23 34.01
C GLN A 159 -0.58 -11.31 34.84
N HIS A 160 -1.39 -10.48 34.19
CA HIS A 160 -2.29 -9.54 34.85
C HIS A 160 -3.70 -10.07 35.11
N ARG A 161 -4.04 -11.27 34.63
CA ARG A 161 -5.37 -11.88 34.80
C ARG A 161 -5.81 -12.02 36.26
N ASN A 162 -4.85 -12.20 37.17
CA ASN A 162 -5.11 -12.34 38.61
C ASN A 162 -5.04 -11.01 39.40
N ARG A 163 -4.75 -9.88 38.72
CA ARG A 163 -4.58 -8.54 39.33
C ARG A 163 -5.76 -7.59 39.09
N GLY A 164 -6.86 -8.07 38.52
CA GLY A 164 -8.04 -7.27 38.15
C GLY A 164 -8.04 -6.84 36.68
N THR A 165 -9.01 -6.00 36.30
CA THR A 165 -9.09 -5.45 34.95
C THR A 165 -7.96 -4.45 34.73
N VAL A 166 -7.04 -4.74 33.80
CA VAL A 166 -5.97 -3.83 33.40
C VAL A 166 -6.33 -3.23 32.04
N GLU A 167 -6.14 -1.91 31.92
CA GLU A 167 -6.38 -1.20 30.68
C GLU A 167 -5.50 -1.75 29.54
N PRO A 168 -6.04 -1.99 28.33
CA PRO A 168 -5.27 -2.52 27.21
C PRO A 168 -4.01 -1.73 26.86
N ALA A 169 -4.05 -0.39 27.02
CA ALA A 169 -2.91 0.48 26.77
C ALA A 169 -1.73 0.22 27.73
N GLU A 170 -2.01 -0.15 28.98
CA GLU A 170 -0.96 -0.47 29.96
C GLU A 170 -0.29 -1.82 29.62
N ILE A 171 -1.07 -2.80 29.18
CA ILE A 171 -0.57 -4.09 28.71
C ILE A 171 0.36 -3.89 27.49
N GLU A 172 -0.04 -3.01 26.56
CA GLU A 172 0.80 -2.65 25.41
C GLU A 172 2.10 -2.01 25.86
N ARG A 173 2.04 -0.98 26.72
CA ARG A 173 3.22 -0.28 27.23
C ARG A 173 4.20 -1.25 27.92
N GLN A 174 3.69 -2.20 28.69
CA GLN A 174 4.52 -3.23 29.34
C GLN A 174 5.13 -4.20 28.34
N ALA A 175 4.37 -4.66 27.34
CA ALA A 175 4.88 -5.52 26.28
C ALA A 175 5.98 -4.80 25.47
N GLU A 176 5.81 -3.52 25.18
CA GLU A 176 6.84 -2.70 24.52
C GLU A 176 8.10 -2.57 25.36
N TYR A 177 7.96 -2.24 26.64
CA TYR A 177 9.08 -2.17 27.56
C TYR A 177 9.84 -3.50 27.64
N GLN A 178 9.12 -4.61 27.85
CA GLN A 178 9.72 -5.96 27.90
C GLN A 178 10.41 -6.33 26.59
N PHE A 179 9.80 -6.00 25.46
CA PHE A 179 10.43 -6.21 24.16
C PHE A 179 11.75 -5.46 24.06
N ASP A 180 11.74 -4.16 24.35
CA ASP A 180 12.92 -3.31 24.23
C ASP A 180 14.05 -3.77 25.15
N GLU A 181 13.76 -4.12 26.40
CA GLU A 181 14.72 -4.73 27.34
C GLU A 181 15.34 -6.01 26.76
N ARG A 182 14.52 -6.93 26.26
CA ARG A 182 14.97 -8.23 25.75
C ARG A 182 15.84 -8.11 24.49
N ILE A 183 15.66 -7.06 23.68
CA ILE A 183 16.43 -6.87 22.45
C ILE A 183 17.56 -5.83 22.57
N LYS A 184 17.85 -5.30 23.77
CA LYS A 184 18.93 -4.30 23.98
C LYS A 184 20.27 -4.75 23.40
N GLY A 185 20.68 -5.98 23.70
CA GLY A 185 21.93 -6.55 23.18
C GLY A 185 21.95 -6.62 21.66
N PHE A 186 20.83 -7.03 21.05
CA PHE A 186 20.69 -7.10 19.59
C PHE A 186 20.73 -5.71 18.93
N LYS A 187 20.06 -4.70 19.53
CA LYS A 187 20.12 -3.31 19.06
C LYS A 187 21.56 -2.79 19.03
N GLN A 188 22.30 -3.04 20.11
CA GLN A 188 23.68 -2.58 20.28
C GLN A 188 24.66 -3.27 19.34
N SER A 189 24.48 -4.56 19.05
CA SER A 189 25.39 -5.36 18.24
C SER A 189 25.17 -5.23 16.74
N THR A 190 23.92 -5.02 16.30
CA THR A 190 23.56 -5.13 14.87
C THR A 190 23.41 -3.79 14.17
N GLY A 191 22.98 -2.72 14.85
CA GLY A 191 22.64 -1.45 14.21
C GLY A 191 21.58 -1.57 13.08
N ALA A 192 20.91 -2.72 12.96
CA ALA A 192 19.87 -2.94 11.96
C ALA A 192 18.62 -2.16 12.34
N LEU A 193 17.85 -1.73 11.34
CA LEU A 193 16.54 -1.15 11.60
C LEU A 193 15.59 -2.25 12.08
N ILE A 194 14.87 -1.99 13.17
CA ILE A 194 14.03 -2.97 13.87
C ILE A 194 12.57 -2.59 13.72
N VAL A 195 11.74 -3.59 13.40
CA VAL A 195 10.28 -3.44 13.38
C VAL A 195 9.60 -4.62 14.05
N LYS A 196 8.51 -4.33 14.77
CA LYS A 196 7.63 -5.32 15.38
C LYS A 196 6.46 -5.57 14.45
N VAL A 197 6.12 -6.83 14.18
CA VAL A 197 4.97 -7.20 13.35
C VAL A 197 4.15 -8.30 13.98
N SER A 198 2.85 -8.25 13.72
CA SER A 198 1.94 -9.36 13.97
C SER A 198 1.05 -9.58 12.76
N THR A 199 0.94 -10.83 12.36
CA THR A 199 0.03 -11.30 11.31
C THR A 199 -1.26 -11.87 11.89
N ASP A 200 -1.48 -11.80 13.21
CA ASP A 200 -2.72 -12.25 13.85
C ASP A 200 -3.86 -11.30 13.47
N LEU A 201 -4.94 -11.82 12.89
CA LEU A 201 -6.13 -11.04 12.53
C LEU A 201 -6.82 -10.41 13.75
N LYS A 202 -6.67 -11.02 14.93
CA LYS A 202 -7.24 -10.50 16.18
C LYS A 202 -6.39 -9.39 16.80
N TYR A 203 -5.20 -9.13 16.27
CA TYR A 203 -4.34 -8.09 16.81
C TYR A 203 -4.79 -6.71 16.34
N ARG A 204 -5.29 -5.90 17.28
CA ARG A 204 -5.86 -4.57 17.03
C ARG A 204 -4.98 -3.65 16.19
N ARG A 205 -3.66 -3.67 16.40
CA ARG A 205 -2.68 -2.80 15.71
C ARG A 205 -1.97 -3.50 14.54
N ARG A 206 -2.53 -4.60 14.01
CA ARG A 206 -1.96 -5.35 12.88
C ARG A 206 -1.61 -4.44 11.70
N LEU A 207 -2.58 -3.68 11.19
CA LEU A 207 -2.37 -2.80 10.03
C LEU A 207 -1.27 -1.77 10.29
N GLU A 208 -1.25 -1.20 11.50
CA GLU A 208 -0.22 -0.25 11.91
C GLU A 208 1.17 -0.90 11.91
N THR A 209 1.33 -2.10 12.46
CA THR A 209 2.62 -2.79 12.44
C THR A 209 3.10 -3.13 11.04
N LEU A 210 2.19 -3.46 10.12
CA LEU A 210 2.53 -3.70 8.71
C LEU A 210 2.91 -2.40 7.99
N ASN A 211 2.23 -1.28 8.29
CA ASN A 211 2.59 0.04 7.79
C ASN A 211 3.97 0.47 8.31
N ASN A 212 4.30 0.15 9.57
CA ASN A 212 5.62 0.41 10.13
C ASN A 212 6.71 -0.39 9.42
N LEU A 213 6.45 -1.65 9.04
CA LEU A 213 7.38 -2.47 8.27
C LEU A 213 7.67 -1.83 6.90
N THR A 214 6.65 -1.35 6.19
CA THR A 214 6.90 -0.67 4.91
C THR A 214 7.65 0.65 5.09
N THR A 215 7.32 1.43 6.13
CA THR A 215 8.01 2.70 6.44
C THR A 215 9.48 2.48 6.73
N ILE A 216 9.79 1.49 7.57
CA ILE A 216 11.17 1.14 7.92
C ILE A 216 11.91 0.60 6.70
N THR A 217 11.24 -0.17 5.84
CA THR A 217 11.83 -0.64 4.58
C THR A 217 12.20 0.54 3.68
N ILE A 218 11.31 1.53 3.47
CA ILE A 218 11.63 2.75 2.70
C ILE A 218 12.81 3.51 3.29
N ARG A 219 12.82 3.69 4.62
CA ARG A 219 13.91 4.37 5.33
C ARG A 219 15.24 3.64 5.10
N SER A 220 15.23 2.31 5.14
CA SER A 220 16.42 1.49 4.88
C SER A 220 16.95 1.62 3.45
N LEU A 221 16.09 1.93 2.47
CA LEU A 221 16.45 2.07 1.06
C LEU A 221 17.00 3.46 0.72
N GLY A 222 16.62 4.48 1.49
CA GLY A 222 17.04 5.88 1.27
C GLY A 222 18.48 6.20 1.67
N GLY A 223 19.19 5.25 2.31
CA GLY A 223 20.44 5.54 3.00
C GLY A 223 20.18 6.11 4.40
N VAL A 224 21.12 5.92 5.32
CA VAL A 224 21.03 6.49 6.68
C VAL A 224 21.35 7.97 6.59
N GLU A 225 20.37 8.78 6.19
CA GLU A 225 20.33 10.18 6.56
C GLU A 225 19.62 10.27 7.92
N GLU A 226 20.20 11.06 8.82
CA GLU A 226 19.76 11.28 10.19
C GLU A 226 18.23 11.44 10.30
N SER A 227 17.67 10.74 11.28
CA SER A 227 16.32 10.92 11.84
C SER A 227 15.32 11.75 11.03
N LEU A 228 14.39 11.09 10.34
CA LEU A 228 13.02 11.60 10.31
C LEU A 228 12.57 11.82 11.77
N PRO A 229 12.01 12.98 12.13
CA PRO A 229 11.60 13.25 13.51
C PRO A 229 10.67 12.15 14.00
N SER A 230 11.11 11.44 15.04
CA SER A 230 10.20 10.76 15.94
C SER A 230 9.38 11.84 16.61
N ASP A 231 8.23 12.19 16.01
CA ASP A 231 7.03 12.67 16.70
C ASP A 231 5.98 13.07 15.65
N VAL A 232 5.08 12.13 15.37
CA VAL A 232 3.75 12.44 14.87
C VAL A 232 2.99 13.00 16.07
N GLY A 233 3.24 14.26 16.43
CA GLY A 233 2.72 14.78 17.68
C GLY A 233 3.09 16.19 18.12
N GLU A 234 3.53 17.12 17.27
CA GLU A 234 3.49 18.55 17.63
C GLU A 234 3.67 19.44 16.39
N TRP A 235 2.61 20.12 15.97
CA TRP A 235 2.64 21.11 14.90
C TRP A 235 2.47 22.51 15.51
N ALA A 236 3.56 23.11 15.95
CA ALA A 236 3.64 24.56 16.19
C ALA A 236 5.09 24.99 16.36
N SER A 237 5.70 25.59 15.33
CA SER A 237 6.35 26.91 15.40
C SER A 237 7.00 27.28 14.06
N ASP A 238 6.79 28.55 13.69
CA ASP A 238 7.31 29.22 12.50
C ASP A 238 8.78 29.60 12.69
N GLU A 239 9.64 29.22 11.73
CA GLU A 239 10.67 30.08 11.09
C GLU A 239 11.48 29.29 10.05
N PRO A 240 11.84 29.88 8.89
CA PRO A 240 12.67 29.24 7.87
C PRO A 240 14.18 29.42 8.14
N PRO A 241 15.03 28.39 7.98
CA PRO A 241 16.47 28.58 8.01
C PRO A 241 16.96 29.24 6.72
N GLU A 242 17.84 30.22 6.87
CA GLU A 242 18.45 31.02 5.81
C GLU A 242 19.20 30.19 4.75
N ALA A 243 19.17 30.69 3.52
CA ALA A 243 19.77 30.11 2.33
C ALA A 243 21.29 29.98 2.44
N ALA A 244 21.80 28.76 2.27
CA ALA A 244 23.17 28.51 1.86
C ALA A 244 23.18 28.09 0.38
N GLU A 245 23.53 29.04 -0.49
CA GLU A 245 23.82 28.78 -1.90
C GLU A 245 25.10 27.94 -2.04
N GLY A 246 25.06 27.00 -2.98
CA GLY A 246 26.26 26.43 -3.61
C GLY A 246 26.83 25.19 -2.93
N ASN A 247 26.35 24.02 -3.33
CA ASN A 247 27.20 22.89 -3.72
C ASN A 247 26.38 21.82 -4.44
N VAL A 248 26.78 21.55 -5.68
CA VAL A 248 26.28 20.42 -6.48
C VAL A 248 26.77 19.14 -5.82
N LEU A 249 25.89 18.43 -5.11
CA LEU A 249 26.18 17.10 -4.57
C LEU A 249 26.03 16.05 -5.69
N PRO A 250 27.04 15.19 -5.96
CA PRO A 250 27.07 14.34 -7.15
C PRO A 250 26.30 13.02 -6.97
N THR A 251 25.40 12.72 -7.92
CA THR A 251 25.08 11.42 -8.55
C THR A 251 24.75 10.16 -7.72
N LEU A 252 24.78 10.18 -6.38
CA LEU A 252 24.34 9.07 -5.53
C LEU A 252 22.83 9.12 -5.18
N SER A 253 22.14 10.26 -5.35
CA SER A 253 20.75 10.44 -4.91
C SER A 253 19.70 9.74 -5.77
N ASN A 254 19.92 9.60 -7.08
CA ASN A 254 18.89 9.10 -8.00
C ASN A 254 18.63 7.58 -7.86
N ALA A 255 19.65 6.79 -7.52
CA ALA A 255 19.52 5.34 -7.41
C ALA A 255 18.72 4.93 -6.15
N HIS A 256 18.98 5.57 -5.00
CA HIS A 256 18.25 5.33 -3.75
C HIS A 256 16.79 5.75 -3.86
N GLU A 257 16.53 6.94 -4.42
CA GLU A 257 15.17 7.41 -4.65
C GLU A 257 14.39 6.51 -5.60
N GLY A 258 15.05 5.95 -6.62
CA GLY A 258 14.47 4.98 -7.53
C GLY A 258 14.01 3.71 -6.83
N ARG A 259 14.87 3.14 -5.97
CA ARG A 259 14.53 1.94 -5.17
C ARG A 259 13.32 2.16 -4.27
N GLN A 260 13.23 3.33 -3.63
CA GLN A 260 12.08 3.67 -2.79
C GLN A 260 10.78 3.74 -3.59
N LEU A 261 10.79 4.37 -4.78
CA LEU A 261 9.61 4.43 -5.64
C LEU A 261 9.18 3.03 -6.09
N VAL A 262 10.12 2.18 -6.49
CA VAL A 262 9.83 0.81 -6.92
C VAL A 262 9.19 0.01 -5.78
N PHE A 263 9.72 0.12 -4.56
CA PHE A 263 9.10 -0.50 -3.38
C PHE A 263 7.71 0.07 -3.07
N VAL A 264 7.54 1.40 -3.14
CA VAL A 264 6.25 2.04 -2.89
C VAL A 264 5.22 1.62 -3.91
N ALA A 265 5.58 1.48 -5.19
CA ALA A 265 4.69 0.93 -6.20
C ALA A 265 4.35 -0.55 -5.93
N ALA A 266 5.33 -1.34 -5.50
CA ALA A 266 5.16 -2.77 -5.23
C ALA A 266 4.33 -3.07 -3.96
N GLN A 267 4.49 -2.33 -2.87
CA GLN A 267 3.75 -2.59 -1.63
C GLN A 267 2.25 -2.26 -1.79
N GLN A 268 1.40 -3.02 -1.09
CA GLN A 268 -0.06 -2.88 -1.15
C GLN A 268 -0.73 -2.73 0.22
N THR A 269 0.01 -2.33 1.26
CA THR A 269 -0.50 -2.19 2.64
C THR A 269 -0.67 -0.73 3.09
N ASN A 270 0.17 0.19 2.60
CA ASN A 270 0.28 1.55 3.13
C ASN A 270 -0.12 2.61 2.09
N ALA A 271 -1.36 3.09 2.17
CA ALA A 271 -1.89 4.14 1.28
C ALA A 271 -1.21 5.51 1.49
N VAL A 272 -0.77 5.82 2.71
CA VAL A 272 -0.11 7.09 3.04
C VAL A 272 1.17 7.23 2.22
N GLN A 273 1.98 6.18 2.14
CA GLN A 273 3.19 6.19 1.31
C GLN A 273 2.89 6.39 -0.18
N LYS A 274 1.76 5.87 -0.69
CA LYS A 274 1.33 6.11 -2.08
C LYS A 274 1.06 7.59 -2.33
N ILE A 275 0.40 8.27 -1.39
CA ILE A 275 0.17 9.72 -1.44
C ILE A 275 1.50 10.47 -1.44
N GLU A 276 2.34 10.23 -0.44
CA GLU A 276 3.61 10.94 -0.25
C GLU A 276 4.52 10.83 -1.48
N PHE A 277 4.57 9.65 -2.11
CA PHE A 277 5.37 9.41 -3.29
C PHE A 277 4.73 9.92 -4.57
N SER A 278 3.39 9.90 -4.70
CA SER A 278 2.70 10.53 -5.83
C SER A 278 3.01 12.02 -5.88
N VAL A 279 2.95 12.69 -4.73
CA VAL A 279 3.31 14.11 -4.61
C VAL A 279 4.78 14.32 -4.89
N ARG A 280 5.68 13.62 -4.17
CA ARG A 280 7.13 13.79 -4.32
C ARG A 280 7.59 13.60 -5.78
N GLU A 281 7.14 12.53 -6.45
CA GLU A 281 7.54 12.23 -7.82
C GLU A 281 6.95 13.23 -8.83
N GLY A 282 5.71 13.68 -8.61
CA GLY A 282 5.12 14.75 -9.42
C GLY A 282 5.91 16.06 -9.35
N PHE A 283 6.37 16.43 -8.15
CA PHE A 283 7.20 17.62 -7.91
C PHE A 283 8.62 17.51 -8.45
N LYS A 284 9.12 16.33 -8.81
CA LYS A 284 10.43 16.24 -9.49
C LYS A 284 10.41 16.81 -10.91
N LYS A 285 9.24 16.88 -11.55
CA LYS A 285 9.09 17.38 -12.92
C LYS A 285 8.08 18.52 -12.99
N TYR A 286 6.85 18.20 -13.37
CA TYR A 286 5.89 19.18 -13.86
C TYR A 286 4.98 19.77 -12.76
N TRP A 287 5.03 19.28 -11.50
CA TRP A 287 4.17 19.83 -10.42
C TRP A 287 4.77 21.08 -9.75
N ARG A 288 6.10 21.26 -9.77
CA ARG A 288 6.78 22.41 -9.12
C ARG A 288 6.19 23.75 -9.51
N ASN A 289 5.79 23.89 -10.77
CA ASN A 289 5.25 25.11 -11.34
C ASN A 289 4.03 24.79 -12.20
N LEU A 290 2.97 24.15 -11.67
CA LEU A 290 1.82 23.71 -12.49
C LEU A 290 1.19 24.81 -13.35
N GLY A 291 1.23 26.08 -12.91
CA GLY A 291 0.78 27.24 -13.68
C GLY A 291 1.83 27.91 -14.55
N GLN A 292 3.08 27.47 -14.51
CA GLN A 292 4.19 28.03 -15.30
C GLN A 292 5.10 26.94 -15.90
N SER A 293 4.59 25.72 -15.99
CA SER A 293 5.37 24.53 -16.32
C SER A 293 5.84 24.62 -17.75
N ILE A 294 7.16 24.60 -17.95
CA ILE A 294 7.75 24.54 -19.29
C ILE A 294 7.50 23.19 -19.95
N PHE A 295 7.29 22.12 -19.17
CA PHE A 295 7.05 20.78 -19.68
C PHE A 295 5.70 20.66 -20.39
N PHE A 296 4.71 21.46 -20.00
CA PHE A 296 3.37 21.45 -20.59
C PHE A 296 3.21 22.42 -21.77
N GLN A 297 4.26 23.17 -22.11
CA GLN A 297 4.19 24.14 -23.19
C GLN A 297 3.89 23.46 -24.53
N GLY A 298 2.88 23.95 -25.25
CA GLY A 298 2.44 23.38 -26.52
C GLY A 298 1.55 22.14 -26.41
N GLN A 299 1.26 21.66 -25.20
CA GLN A 299 0.31 20.57 -24.97
C GLN A 299 -1.10 21.10 -24.73
N THR A 300 -2.11 20.26 -24.95
CA THR A 300 -3.47 20.54 -24.48
C THR A 300 -3.55 20.28 -22.98
N LEU A 301 -4.50 20.93 -22.30
CA LEU A 301 -4.71 20.68 -20.88
C LEU A 301 -5.15 19.23 -20.62
N LYS A 302 -5.94 18.64 -21.52
CA LYS A 302 -6.30 17.21 -21.51
C LYS A 302 -5.06 16.31 -21.45
N ASN A 303 -4.03 16.59 -22.26
CA ASN A 303 -2.79 15.81 -22.24
C ASN A 303 -2.01 15.96 -20.92
N CYS A 304 -2.04 17.16 -20.34
CA CYS A 304 -1.41 17.44 -19.04
C CYS A 304 -2.11 16.66 -17.91
N VAL A 305 -3.44 16.71 -17.88
CA VAL A 305 -4.28 15.94 -16.94
C VAL A 305 -4.04 14.45 -17.09
N TRP A 306 -4.04 13.94 -18.33
CA TRP A 306 -3.78 12.53 -18.60
C TRP A 306 -2.40 12.09 -18.12
N ARG A 307 -1.38 12.94 -18.28
CA ARG A 307 -0.04 12.65 -17.79
C ARG A 307 0.01 12.55 -16.27
N ILE A 308 -0.55 13.54 -15.58
CA ILE A 308 -0.68 13.53 -14.11
C ILE A 308 -1.39 12.26 -13.65
N HIS A 309 -2.51 11.94 -14.31
CA HIS A 309 -3.33 10.79 -14.01
C HIS A 309 -2.55 9.48 -14.13
N ASP A 310 -1.87 9.28 -15.26
CA ASP A 310 -1.06 8.08 -15.53
C ASP A 310 0.06 7.89 -14.50
N ASP A 311 0.79 8.97 -14.19
CA ASP A 311 1.91 8.91 -13.25
C ASP A 311 1.44 8.59 -11.82
N ILE A 312 0.33 9.20 -11.37
CA ILE A 312 -0.27 8.86 -10.07
C ILE A 312 -0.68 7.38 -10.08
N LEU A 313 -1.43 6.90 -11.08
CA LEU A 313 -1.85 5.50 -11.12
C LEU A 313 -0.69 4.51 -11.09
N ARG A 314 0.46 4.84 -11.72
CA ARG A 314 1.66 4.01 -11.68
C ARG A 314 2.27 3.89 -10.28
N VAL A 315 2.27 4.97 -9.48
CA VAL A 315 2.70 4.93 -8.08
C VAL A 315 1.74 4.06 -7.26
N TRP A 316 0.43 4.20 -7.49
CA TRP A 316 -0.59 3.47 -6.76
C TRP A 316 -0.58 1.97 -7.07
N ASN A 317 -0.37 1.59 -8.32
CA ASN A 317 -0.24 0.19 -8.78
C ASN A 317 -1.37 -0.71 -8.21
N LEU A 318 -2.60 -0.22 -8.31
CA LEU A 318 -3.79 -0.99 -7.95
C LEU A 318 -4.02 -2.08 -9.00
N ASN A 319 -4.48 -3.26 -8.57
CA ASN A 319 -4.84 -4.34 -9.47
C ASN A 319 -6.13 -3.99 -10.23
N ASP A 320 -5.96 -3.52 -11.46
CA ASP A 320 -7.03 -3.02 -12.34
C ASP A 320 -6.93 -3.68 -13.73
N PRO A 321 -7.24 -4.99 -13.85
CA PRO A 321 -7.06 -5.73 -15.10
C PRO A 321 -7.92 -5.16 -16.24
N GLU A 322 -9.12 -4.68 -15.91
CA GLU A 322 -10.06 -4.05 -16.85
C GLU A 322 -9.71 -2.58 -17.16
N LYS A 323 -8.65 -2.04 -16.54
CA LYS A 323 -8.18 -0.66 -16.73
C LYS A 323 -9.28 0.38 -16.48
N ILE A 324 -10.16 0.13 -15.51
CA ILE A 324 -11.29 1.00 -15.17
C ILE A 324 -10.77 2.35 -14.71
N LEU A 325 -9.70 2.39 -13.92
CA LEU A 325 -9.13 3.64 -13.43
C LEU A 325 -8.53 4.49 -14.55
N ARG A 326 -8.24 3.90 -15.72
CA ARG A 326 -7.74 4.60 -16.91
C ARG A 326 -8.83 4.89 -17.94
N ASN A 327 -10.04 4.37 -17.76
CA ASN A 327 -11.08 4.52 -18.77
C ASN A 327 -11.67 5.94 -18.75
N GLU A 328 -12.31 6.34 -19.85
CA GLU A 328 -12.94 7.65 -19.94
C GLU A 328 -14.03 7.88 -18.87
N PRO A 329 -14.92 6.90 -18.55
CA PRO A 329 -15.89 7.06 -17.47
C PRO A 329 -15.29 7.52 -16.14
N PHE A 330 -14.24 6.85 -15.66
CA PHE A 330 -13.61 7.21 -14.40
C PHE A 330 -12.93 8.58 -14.46
N VAL A 331 -12.19 8.87 -15.52
CA VAL A 331 -11.56 10.18 -15.70
C VAL A 331 -12.60 11.30 -15.72
N ASN A 332 -13.74 11.08 -16.39
CA ASN A 332 -14.84 12.04 -16.42
C ASN A 332 -15.48 12.23 -15.04
N MET A 333 -15.54 11.20 -14.19
CA MET A 333 -16.00 11.38 -12.81
C MET A 333 -15.11 12.35 -12.03
N ILE A 334 -13.78 12.28 -12.21
CA ILE A 334 -12.84 13.21 -11.57
C ILE A 334 -12.96 14.61 -12.19
N LEU A 335 -13.06 14.72 -13.52
CA LEU A 335 -13.18 16.02 -14.20
C LEU A 335 -14.45 16.77 -13.78
N LYS A 336 -15.55 16.07 -13.53
CA LYS A 336 -16.79 16.68 -12.97
C LYS A 336 -16.60 17.25 -11.57
N LEU A 337 -15.71 16.67 -10.76
CA LEU A 337 -15.39 17.21 -9.44
C LEU A 337 -14.58 18.51 -9.53
N VAL A 338 -13.76 18.64 -10.57
CA VAL A 338 -12.89 19.81 -10.78
C VAL A 338 -13.61 20.95 -11.52
N GLU A 339 -14.66 20.64 -12.27
CA GLU A 339 -15.46 21.59 -13.05
C GLU A 339 -15.84 22.89 -12.31
N PRO A 340 -16.21 22.88 -11.01
CA PRO A 340 -16.49 24.09 -10.27
C PRO A 340 -15.37 25.13 -10.38
N ILE A 341 -14.08 24.75 -10.38
CA ILE A 341 -12.93 25.68 -10.48
C ILE A 341 -13.05 26.66 -11.66
N LEU A 342 -13.65 26.24 -12.77
CA LEU A 342 -13.79 27.06 -13.98
C LEU A 342 -14.92 28.10 -13.89
N GLN A 343 -15.86 27.96 -12.95
CA GLN A 343 -16.96 28.90 -12.76
C GLN A 343 -16.41 30.30 -12.45
N GLY A 344 -16.98 31.31 -13.12
CA GLY A 344 -16.57 32.71 -13.00
C GLY A 344 -15.35 33.10 -13.83
N HIS A 345 -14.78 32.17 -14.61
CA HIS A 345 -13.68 32.43 -15.52
C HIS A 345 -14.09 32.26 -17.00
N GLU A 346 -15.39 32.41 -17.32
CA GLU A 346 -15.86 32.24 -18.71
C GLU A 346 -15.13 33.18 -19.66
N GLY A 347 -14.90 34.43 -19.24
CA GLY A 347 -14.16 35.41 -20.04
C GLY A 347 -12.73 34.98 -20.39
N GLU A 348 -11.96 34.42 -19.45
CA GLU A 348 -10.58 33.95 -19.70
C GLU A 348 -10.52 32.75 -20.65
N ILE A 349 -11.61 31.98 -20.72
CA ILE A 349 -11.76 30.79 -21.56
C ILE A 349 -12.35 31.16 -22.92
N ASP A 350 -13.21 32.19 -22.98
CA ASP A 350 -13.94 32.61 -24.17
C ASP A 350 -13.22 33.62 -25.07
N ASP A 351 -12.26 34.39 -24.54
CA ASP A 351 -11.49 35.42 -25.28
C ASP A 351 -10.63 34.88 -26.44
N GLU A 352 -10.68 33.58 -26.72
CA GLU A 352 -9.89 32.90 -27.76
C GLU A 352 -10.75 32.23 -28.85
N THR A 353 -11.82 32.90 -29.26
CA THR A 353 -12.42 32.64 -30.58
C THR A 353 -12.34 33.89 -31.45
N ASP A 354 -11.12 34.35 -31.75
CA ASP A 354 -10.88 34.97 -33.05
C ASP A 354 -9.41 34.88 -33.52
N LYS A 355 -9.25 34.38 -34.76
CA LYS A 355 -8.10 34.54 -35.68
C LYS A 355 -6.85 33.64 -35.49
N SER A 356 -6.95 32.52 -36.19
CA SER A 356 -5.89 31.77 -36.90
C SER A 356 -5.52 30.41 -36.32
N LYS A 357 -5.69 29.39 -37.17
CA LYS A 357 -5.22 27.99 -37.07
C LYS A 357 -6.11 26.96 -36.37
N SER A 358 -7.42 27.05 -36.53
CA SER A 358 -8.30 25.88 -36.39
C SER A 358 -8.83 25.46 -37.76
N ASN A 359 -7.97 24.84 -38.57
CA ASN A 359 -8.40 24.13 -39.79
C ASN A 359 -7.71 22.77 -40.01
N ASP A 360 -6.79 22.33 -39.14
CA ASP A 360 -6.01 21.10 -39.39
C ASP A 360 -6.23 19.95 -38.39
N ILE A 361 -7.24 20.03 -37.50
CA ILE A 361 -7.57 18.90 -36.59
C ILE A 361 -9.07 18.57 -36.67
N VAL A 362 -9.56 18.36 -37.89
CA VAL A 362 -10.83 17.64 -38.12
C VAL A 362 -10.66 16.70 -39.32
N SER A 363 -9.73 15.76 -39.20
CA SER A 363 -9.77 14.52 -39.98
C SER A 363 -8.92 13.47 -39.28
N ASN A 364 -9.54 12.68 -38.39
CA ASN A 364 -9.42 11.20 -38.36
C ASN A 364 -9.88 10.64 -37.00
N GLY A 365 -11.02 9.91 -37.03
CA GLY A 365 -11.49 8.99 -35.99
C GLY A 365 -12.31 9.69 -34.89
N VAL A 366 -13.60 9.44 -34.67
CA VAL A 366 -14.40 8.22 -34.82
C VAL A 366 -15.82 8.63 -35.25
N GLY A 367 -16.44 7.82 -36.12
CA GLY A 367 -17.71 8.12 -36.77
C GLY A 367 -18.94 8.08 -35.88
N THR A 368 -19.99 8.69 -36.42
CA THR A 368 -21.42 8.67 -36.04
C THR A 368 -21.78 9.30 -34.69
N LEU A 369 -22.51 10.43 -34.73
CA LEU A 369 -23.91 10.54 -34.27
C LEU A 369 -24.56 11.85 -34.76
N THR A 370 -25.37 11.68 -35.82
CA THR A 370 -26.63 12.36 -36.19
C THR A 370 -26.99 13.77 -35.67
N ASN A 371 -27.16 14.66 -36.66
CA ASN A 371 -27.97 15.89 -36.75
C ASN A 371 -29.13 16.07 -35.75
N LEU A 372 -29.17 17.24 -35.11
CA LEU A 372 -30.43 17.94 -34.83
C LEU A 372 -30.33 19.40 -35.29
N ALA A 373 -31.27 19.79 -36.14
CA ALA A 373 -31.24 20.99 -36.96
C ALA A 373 -31.33 22.31 -36.18
N THR A 374 -30.43 23.25 -36.48
CA THR A 374 -30.73 24.69 -36.39
C THR A 374 -30.31 25.35 -37.69
N SER A 375 -31.26 26.02 -38.33
CA SER A 375 -31.09 26.74 -39.58
C SER A 375 -30.32 28.04 -39.32
N ASN A 376 -29.00 28.03 -39.50
CA ASN A 376 -28.21 29.24 -39.79
C ASN A 376 -26.85 28.89 -40.43
N PRO A 377 -26.52 29.44 -41.63
CA PRO A 377 -25.30 29.11 -42.37
C PRO A 377 -24.15 30.08 -42.04
N SER A 378 -23.67 30.06 -40.79
CA SER A 378 -22.33 30.56 -40.46
C SER A 378 -21.77 29.78 -39.28
N ALA A 379 -21.00 28.74 -39.59
CA ALA A 379 -19.99 28.07 -38.77
C ALA A 379 -20.15 28.15 -37.23
N ALA A 380 -20.89 27.18 -36.65
CA ALA A 380 -20.49 26.45 -35.43
C ALA A 380 -21.62 25.50 -34.97
N PRO A 381 -21.54 24.18 -35.29
CA PRO A 381 -22.27 23.21 -34.47
C PRO A 381 -21.51 21.87 -34.31
N ILE A 382 -20.30 21.89 -33.75
CA ILE A 382 -19.57 20.64 -33.38
C ILE A 382 -19.40 20.51 -31.85
N LEU A 383 -19.36 21.60 -31.09
CA LEU A 383 -19.03 21.53 -29.66
C LEU A 383 -20.19 21.07 -28.75
N ILE A 384 -21.45 21.27 -29.16
CA ILE A 384 -22.64 20.94 -28.34
C ILE A 384 -22.81 19.42 -28.20
N GLY A 385 -22.46 18.63 -29.23
CA GLY A 385 -22.56 17.17 -29.18
C GLY A 385 -21.52 16.49 -28.28
N ILE A 386 -20.33 17.09 -28.15
CA ILE A 386 -19.21 16.51 -27.39
C ILE A 386 -19.46 16.60 -25.87
N GLY A 387 -20.00 17.73 -25.38
CA GLY A 387 -20.30 17.91 -23.95
C GLY A 387 -21.36 16.93 -23.44
N VAL A 388 -22.42 16.70 -24.22
CA VAL A 388 -23.49 15.75 -23.86
C VAL A 388 -23.00 14.30 -23.89
N GLY A 389 -22.14 13.92 -24.85
CA GLY A 389 -21.57 12.58 -24.94
C GLY A 389 -20.60 12.23 -23.81
N LEU A 390 -19.88 13.21 -23.26
CA LEU A 390 -18.93 13.03 -22.15
C LEU A 390 -19.54 13.33 -20.77
N GLY A 391 -20.72 13.95 -20.73
CA GLY A 391 -21.40 14.37 -19.51
C GLY A 391 -20.69 15.50 -18.74
N LEU A 392 -19.83 16.27 -19.41
CA LEU A 392 -19.09 17.44 -18.90
C LEU A 392 -19.72 18.73 -19.43
N GLY A 393 -19.62 19.83 -18.67
CA GLY A 393 -20.05 21.13 -19.16
C GLY A 393 -19.21 21.63 -20.34
N ILE A 394 -19.83 22.43 -21.21
CA ILE A 394 -19.21 22.93 -22.45
C ILE A 394 -17.93 23.72 -22.16
N LEU A 395 -17.92 24.50 -21.08
CA LEU A 395 -16.76 25.27 -20.64
C LEU A 395 -15.57 24.37 -20.30
N THR A 396 -15.82 23.27 -19.58
CA THR A 396 -14.80 22.27 -19.22
C THR A 396 -14.22 21.61 -20.47
N VAL A 397 -15.08 21.23 -21.43
CA VAL A 397 -14.62 20.67 -22.72
C VAL A 397 -13.73 21.68 -23.45
N LYS A 398 -14.18 22.93 -23.59
CA LYS A 398 -13.41 23.99 -24.25
C LYS A 398 -12.05 24.19 -23.59
N PHE A 399 -12.00 24.26 -22.26
CA PHE A 399 -10.77 24.45 -21.50
C PHE A 399 -9.80 23.26 -21.63
N LEU A 400 -10.30 22.03 -21.56
CA LEU A 400 -9.48 20.82 -21.66
C LEU A 400 -8.82 20.65 -23.05
N PHE A 401 -9.57 20.93 -24.11
CA PHE A 401 -9.06 20.82 -25.48
C PHE A 401 -8.28 22.06 -25.94
N GLY A 402 -8.30 23.14 -25.16
CA GLY A 402 -7.44 24.30 -25.33
C GLY A 402 -5.97 24.00 -25.05
N ALA A 403 -5.10 24.86 -25.58
CA ALA A 403 -3.67 24.82 -25.27
C ALA A 403 -3.43 25.18 -23.79
N TYR A 404 -2.48 24.49 -23.17
CA TYR A 404 -2.02 24.83 -21.82
C TYR A 404 -1.47 26.26 -21.81
N LYS A 405 -2.00 27.08 -20.89
CA LYS A 405 -1.56 28.45 -20.66
C LYS A 405 -0.86 28.55 -19.31
N LYS A 406 0.15 29.42 -19.24
CA LYS A 406 0.85 29.70 -17.99
C LYS A 406 0.04 30.66 -17.12
N THR A 407 -1.07 30.16 -16.56
CA THR A 407 -2.04 30.93 -15.77
C THR A 407 -2.29 30.31 -14.40
N ASN A 408 -2.76 31.12 -13.46
CA ASN A 408 -3.23 30.63 -12.15
C ASN A 408 -4.39 29.65 -12.31
N LEU A 409 -5.32 29.90 -13.25
CA LEU A 409 -6.45 29.01 -13.51
C LEU A 409 -5.99 27.60 -13.93
N SER A 410 -4.97 27.50 -14.79
CA SER A 410 -4.39 26.20 -15.16
C SER A 410 -3.75 25.51 -13.95
N ALA A 411 -3.07 26.25 -13.08
CA ALA A 411 -2.51 25.70 -11.84
C ALA A 411 -3.61 25.15 -10.91
N GLN A 412 -4.65 25.95 -10.66
CA GLN A 412 -5.79 25.59 -9.80
C GLN A 412 -6.48 24.33 -10.32
N TYR A 413 -6.77 24.27 -11.62
CA TYR A 413 -7.43 23.13 -12.25
C TYR A 413 -6.59 21.84 -12.11
N LEU A 414 -5.29 21.91 -12.38
CA LEU A 414 -4.40 20.75 -12.25
C LEU A 414 -4.22 20.32 -10.78
N VAL A 415 -4.13 21.25 -9.83
CA VAL A 415 -4.05 20.94 -8.40
C VAL A 415 -5.34 20.28 -7.91
N ALA A 416 -6.51 20.80 -8.27
CA ALA A 416 -7.79 20.19 -7.94
C ALA A 416 -7.87 18.76 -8.47
N TYR A 417 -7.45 18.53 -9.72
CA TYR A 417 -7.40 17.19 -10.30
C TYR A 417 -6.49 16.24 -9.50
N ILE A 418 -5.28 16.69 -9.16
CA ILE A 418 -4.31 15.93 -8.35
C ILE A 418 -4.92 15.53 -7.00
N VAL A 419 -5.53 16.49 -6.30
CA VAL A 419 -6.08 16.30 -4.96
C VAL A 419 -7.26 15.33 -4.98
N HIS A 420 -8.24 15.53 -5.88
CA HIS A 420 -9.39 14.63 -5.98
C HIS A 420 -8.99 13.22 -6.39
N LEU A 421 -8.13 13.07 -7.40
CA LEU A 421 -7.66 11.75 -7.84
C LEU A 421 -6.95 11.03 -6.69
N THR A 422 -6.04 11.71 -5.99
CA THR A 422 -5.27 11.11 -4.89
C THR A 422 -6.17 10.72 -3.71
N CYS A 423 -7.14 11.56 -3.35
CA CYS A 423 -8.12 11.24 -2.31
C CYS A 423 -9.01 10.05 -2.69
N ILE A 424 -9.50 9.99 -3.92
CA ILE A 424 -10.34 8.89 -4.39
C ILE A 424 -9.56 7.58 -4.44
N LEU A 425 -8.31 7.61 -4.92
CA LEU A 425 -7.45 6.42 -4.90
C LEU A 425 -7.17 5.94 -3.47
N HIS A 426 -7.02 6.86 -2.51
CA HIS A 426 -6.92 6.50 -1.09
C HIS A 426 -8.20 5.80 -0.62
N CYS A 427 -9.37 6.35 -0.92
CA CYS A 427 -10.64 5.72 -0.54
C CYS A 427 -10.81 4.35 -1.20
N ILE A 428 -10.44 4.19 -2.47
CA ILE A 428 -10.47 2.90 -3.19
C ILE A 428 -9.53 1.90 -2.53
N PHE A 429 -8.29 2.32 -2.24
CA PHE A 429 -7.29 1.47 -1.62
C PHE A 429 -7.75 1.00 -0.23
N THR A 430 -8.17 1.92 0.64
CA THR A 430 -8.63 1.61 1.99
C THR A 430 -9.86 0.70 1.96
N ALA A 431 -10.87 1.02 1.13
CA ALA A 431 -12.06 0.18 0.99
C ALA A 431 -11.75 -1.19 0.36
N SER A 432 -10.70 -1.33 -0.45
CA SER A 432 -10.27 -2.62 -0.98
C SER A 432 -9.71 -3.55 0.09
N LEU A 433 -9.24 -3.00 1.22
CA LEU A 433 -8.67 -3.73 2.36
C LEU A 433 -9.70 -4.04 3.46
N GLU A 434 -10.93 -3.55 3.34
CA GLU A 434 -12.03 -3.84 4.28
C GLU A 434 -12.54 -5.28 4.06
N GLY A 435 -11.83 -6.28 4.61
CA GLY A 435 -12.23 -7.69 4.52
C GLY A 435 -11.10 -8.69 4.78
N SER A 436 -11.42 -9.99 4.72
CA SER A 436 -10.44 -11.08 4.84
C SER A 436 -9.61 -11.30 3.57
N THR A 437 -10.13 -10.86 2.42
CA THR A 437 -9.47 -10.86 1.11
C THR A 437 -9.65 -9.50 0.46
N ARG A 438 -8.69 -9.09 -0.36
CA ARG A 438 -8.79 -7.82 -1.07
C ARG A 438 -9.89 -7.86 -2.11
N ARG A 439 -10.76 -6.85 -2.07
CA ARG A 439 -11.84 -6.71 -3.03
C ARG A 439 -11.29 -6.35 -4.41
N GLU A 440 -11.77 -7.04 -5.45
CA GLU A 440 -11.43 -6.72 -6.84
C GLU A 440 -12.09 -5.40 -7.27
N LEU A 441 -11.41 -4.68 -8.16
CA LEU A 441 -11.94 -3.44 -8.70
C LEU A 441 -13.02 -3.75 -9.75
N SER A 442 -14.24 -3.28 -9.48
CA SER A 442 -15.35 -3.27 -10.42
C SER A 442 -15.86 -1.84 -10.58
N GLU A 443 -16.56 -1.57 -11.69
CA GLU A 443 -17.16 -0.26 -11.94
C GLU A 443 -18.16 0.15 -10.85
N GLU A 444 -18.96 -0.81 -10.37
CA GLU A 444 -19.91 -0.59 -9.27
C GLU A 444 -19.19 -0.22 -7.97
N PHE A 445 -18.11 -0.94 -7.64
CA PHE A 445 -17.31 -0.66 -6.45
C PHE A 445 -16.70 0.74 -6.53
N ILE A 446 -16.05 1.09 -7.64
CA ILE A 446 -15.43 2.41 -7.84
C ILE A 446 -16.49 3.51 -7.78
N THR A 447 -17.62 3.34 -8.46
CA THR A 447 -18.73 4.30 -8.44
C THR A 447 -19.23 4.52 -7.02
N SER A 448 -19.42 3.45 -6.23
CA SER A 448 -19.86 3.57 -4.83
C SER A 448 -18.87 4.34 -3.95
N VAL A 449 -17.56 4.19 -4.19
CA VAL A 449 -16.51 4.91 -3.48
C VAL A 449 -16.52 6.39 -3.86
N VAL A 450 -16.62 6.69 -5.16
CA VAL A 450 -16.68 8.08 -5.66
C VAL A 450 -17.92 8.79 -5.14
N GLU A 451 -19.09 8.14 -5.10
CA GLU A 451 -20.31 8.72 -4.53
C GLU A 451 -20.20 8.97 -3.02
N ARG A 452 -19.52 8.10 -2.27
CA ARG A 452 -19.21 8.37 -0.85
C ARG A 452 -18.25 9.54 -0.69
N TYR A 453 -17.26 9.66 -1.57
CA TYR A 453 -16.32 10.78 -1.57
C TYR A 453 -17.03 12.12 -1.85
N LYS A 454 -17.94 12.16 -2.85
CA LYS A 454 -18.75 13.34 -3.19
C LYS A 454 -19.61 13.87 -2.04
N LYS A 455 -20.03 13.00 -1.12
CA LYS A 455 -20.82 13.38 0.06
C LYS A 455 -19.99 14.07 1.15
N ARG A 456 -18.66 14.04 1.06
CA ARG A 456 -17.79 14.84 1.92
C ARG A 456 -17.88 16.31 1.50
N ASP A 457 -17.31 17.22 2.29
CA ASP A 457 -17.24 18.64 1.96
C ASP A 457 -16.21 18.91 0.85
N VAL A 458 -16.48 18.37 -0.35
CA VAL A 458 -15.63 18.54 -1.54
C VAL A 458 -15.56 20.01 -1.96
N PHE A 459 -16.62 20.78 -1.68
CA PHE A 459 -16.68 22.21 -1.98
C PHE A 459 -15.63 23.02 -1.20
N SER A 460 -15.34 22.65 0.06
CA SER A 460 -14.27 23.28 0.83
C SER A 460 -12.87 23.12 0.19
N ILE A 461 -12.65 22.03 -0.54
CA ILE A 461 -11.40 21.75 -1.26
C ILE A 461 -11.23 22.79 -2.38
N ASP A 462 -12.26 22.95 -3.22
CA ASP A 462 -12.22 23.88 -4.34
C ASP A 462 -12.05 25.33 -3.88
N GLN A 463 -12.73 25.72 -2.80
CA GLN A 463 -12.56 27.05 -2.20
C GLN A 463 -11.13 27.27 -1.71
N SER A 464 -10.54 26.29 -1.05
CA SER A 464 -9.16 26.35 -0.57
C SER A 464 -8.16 26.48 -1.72
N ILE A 465 -8.43 25.83 -2.85
CA ILE A 465 -7.59 25.90 -4.06
C ILE A 465 -7.71 27.27 -4.74
N ARG A 466 -8.90 27.86 -4.82
CA ARG A 466 -9.08 29.20 -5.41
C ARG A 466 -8.30 30.29 -4.67
N GLY A 467 -8.23 30.19 -3.35
CA GLY A 467 -7.44 31.10 -2.50
C GLY A 467 -5.94 30.77 -2.44
N MET A 468 -5.48 29.72 -3.11
CA MET A 468 -4.12 29.23 -2.98
C MET A 468 -3.11 30.10 -3.76
N SER A 469 -2.00 30.45 -3.10
CA SER A 469 -0.81 31.01 -3.78
C SER A 469 0.10 29.88 -4.29
N PHE A 470 0.50 29.98 -5.56
CA PHE A 470 1.29 28.96 -6.29
C PHE A 470 2.79 29.24 -6.36
N TYR A 471 3.26 30.33 -5.74
CA TYR A 471 4.66 30.77 -5.86
C TYR A 471 5.60 30.18 -4.81
N ASP A 472 5.08 29.74 -3.66
CA ASP A 472 5.89 29.15 -2.59
C ASP A 472 5.15 28.05 -1.82
N GLY A 473 5.88 27.02 -1.40
CA GLY A 473 5.39 25.93 -0.55
C GLY A 473 4.26 25.09 -1.15
N LEU A 474 4.10 25.08 -2.48
CA LEU A 474 2.99 24.39 -3.16
C LEU A 474 2.93 22.90 -2.81
N GLU A 475 4.10 22.24 -2.70
CA GLU A 475 4.16 20.83 -2.31
C GLU A 475 3.53 20.58 -0.94
N LYS A 476 3.91 21.38 0.07
CA LYS A 476 3.37 21.29 1.43
C LYS A 476 1.87 21.60 1.46
N LYS A 477 1.42 22.58 0.68
CA LYS A 477 0.00 22.96 0.55
C LYS A 477 -0.82 21.82 -0.04
N ILE A 478 -0.36 21.18 -1.12
CA ILE A 478 -1.05 20.04 -1.74
C ILE A 478 -1.13 18.86 -0.76
N ARG A 479 -0.03 18.50 -0.08
CA ARG A 479 -0.03 17.43 0.93
C ARG A 479 -1.06 17.72 2.03
N ARG A 480 -0.99 18.92 2.61
CA ARG A 480 -1.92 19.35 3.66
C ARG A 480 -3.37 19.24 3.19
N LEU A 481 -3.68 19.75 2.00
CA LEU A 481 -5.03 19.71 1.46
C LEU A 481 -5.55 18.28 1.27
N ILE A 482 -4.69 17.35 0.81
CA ILE A 482 -5.05 15.93 0.70
C ILE A 482 -5.37 15.34 2.08
N TYR A 483 -4.50 15.55 3.07
CA TYR A 483 -4.71 15.01 4.42
C TYR A 483 -5.94 15.62 5.11
N ASP A 484 -6.12 16.93 5.01
CA ASP A 484 -7.29 17.63 5.53
C ASP A 484 -8.56 17.03 4.92
N SER A 485 -8.59 16.84 3.58
CA SER A 485 -9.71 16.22 2.85
C SER A 485 -10.01 14.78 3.27
N LEU A 486 -8.98 14.00 3.60
CA LEU A 486 -9.12 12.62 4.05
C LEU A 486 -9.61 12.54 5.51
N SER A 487 -9.21 13.52 6.34
CA SER A 487 -9.59 13.64 7.75
C SER A 487 -11.02 14.15 7.95
N MET A 488 -11.60 14.82 6.95
CA MET A 488 -12.99 15.29 6.97
C MET A 488 -13.97 14.11 7.07
N THR A 489 -14.67 14.03 8.20
CA THR A 489 -15.79 13.09 8.38
C THR A 489 -17.07 13.65 7.74
N PRO A 490 -17.98 12.81 7.22
CA PRO A 490 -19.22 13.27 6.57
C PRO A 490 -20.18 14.03 7.48
N ASN A 491 -19.93 14.03 8.80
CA ASN A 491 -20.61 14.83 9.82
C ASN A 491 -19.59 15.01 10.95
N GLY A 492 -19.34 16.25 11.39
CA GLY A 492 -18.28 16.62 12.33
C GLY A 492 -18.35 15.95 13.71
N SER A 493 -17.97 14.67 13.77
CA SER A 493 -17.46 14.02 14.97
C SER A 493 -16.12 13.38 14.63
N ALA A 494 -15.16 13.59 15.53
CA ALA A 494 -13.86 12.94 15.48
C ALA A 494 -14.04 11.42 15.63
N MET A 495 -13.33 10.65 14.83
CA MET A 495 -13.35 9.19 14.89
C MET A 495 -12.62 8.71 16.16
N GLN A 496 -13.37 8.54 17.26
CA GLN A 496 -12.98 7.58 18.28
C GLN A 496 -13.43 6.18 17.84
N PRO A 497 -12.58 5.14 17.93
CA PRO A 497 -12.98 3.79 17.58
C PRO A 497 -13.94 3.25 18.65
N GLU A 498 -15.22 3.15 18.29
CA GLU A 498 -16.26 2.56 19.11
C GLU A 498 -16.05 1.03 19.16
N VAL A 499 -15.77 0.52 20.36
CA VAL A 499 -15.57 -0.91 20.63
C VAL A 499 -16.95 -1.57 20.72
N ALA A 500 -17.37 -2.25 19.66
CA ALA A 500 -18.44 -3.23 19.76
C ALA A 500 -17.91 -4.45 20.52
N ALA A 501 -18.12 -4.47 21.84
CA ALA A 501 -17.91 -5.66 22.66
C ALA A 501 -19.04 -6.65 22.35
N ASP A 502 -18.78 -7.58 21.43
CA ASP A 502 -19.63 -8.74 21.22
C ASP A 502 -19.42 -9.71 22.40
N LYS A 503 -20.39 -9.72 23.32
CA LYS A 503 -20.44 -10.61 24.48
C LYS A 503 -21.34 -11.80 24.15
N SER A 504 -20.92 -12.64 23.23
CA SER A 504 -21.46 -14.00 23.08
C SER A 504 -20.42 -14.82 22.36
N ASP A 505 -19.68 -15.63 23.11
CA ASP A 505 -18.98 -16.87 22.66
C ASP A 505 -17.95 -17.41 23.68
N GLU A 506 -17.82 -16.80 24.87
CA GLU A 506 -16.92 -17.32 25.93
C GLU A 506 -17.50 -18.44 26.81
N GLN A 507 -18.68 -18.99 26.51
CA GLN A 507 -19.34 -19.96 27.40
C GLN A 507 -19.39 -21.42 26.96
N GLU A 508 -18.90 -21.81 25.77
CA GLU A 508 -19.08 -23.19 25.28
C GLU A 508 -17.81 -24.04 25.14
N VAL A 509 -16.66 -23.61 25.69
CA VAL A 509 -15.40 -24.38 25.61
C VAL A 509 -14.88 -24.89 26.97
N TYR A 510 -15.64 -24.76 28.06
CA TYR A 510 -15.16 -25.10 29.41
C TYR A 510 -16.00 -26.10 30.24
N GLU A 511 -16.73 -27.03 29.60
CA GLU A 511 -17.37 -28.14 30.34
C GLU A 511 -16.77 -29.54 30.08
N THR A 512 -15.77 -29.72 29.22
CA THR A 512 -15.21 -31.07 28.94
C THR A 512 -13.86 -31.38 29.61
N SER A 513 -13.44 -30.64 30.65
CA SER A 513 -12.15 -30.92 31.33
C SER A 513 -12.17 -30.86 32.85
N ARG A 514 -13.35 -30.99 33.48
CA ARG A 514 -13.48 -31.00 34.94
C ARG A 514 -14.30 -32.18 35.46
N ALA A 515 -13.94 -33.39 35.06
CA ALA A 515 -14.51 -34.61 35.65
C ALA A 515 -13.46 -35.73 35.80
N VAL A 516 -12.22 -35.41 36.22
CA VAL A 516 -11.28 -36.40 36.75
C VAL A 516 -10.40 -35.72 37.81
N HIS A 517 -10.82 -35.76 39.08
CA HIS A 517 -9.99 -36.02 40.27
C HIS A 517 -10.63 -35.50 41.57
N SER A 518 -10.46 -36.32 42.62
CA SER A 518 -10.81 -36.18 44.04
C SER A 518 -12.25 -36.48 44.44
N ALA A 519 -12.60 -37.30 45.45
CA ALA A 519 -11.91 -38.27 46.32
C ALA A 519 -13.03 -39.04 47.11
N PRO A 520 -12.85 -39.67 48.29
CA PRO A 520 -12.92 -41.13 48.48
C PRO A 520 -14.01 -41.65 49.46
N GLY A 521 -14.23 -42.98 49.47
CA GLY A 521 -14.29 -43.77 50.71
C GLY A 521 -15.64 -44.32 51.24
N HIS A 522 -15.69 -45.67 51.23
CA HIS A 522 -16.29 -46.61 52.21
C HIS A 522 -17.71 -47.22 52.06
N HIS A 523 -17.70 -48.56 51.94
CA HIS A 523 -18.58 -49.63 52.50
C HIS A 523 -20.07 -49.65 52.11
N GLN A 524 -20.76 -50.75 51.78
CA GLN A 524 -20.68 -52.21 51.97
C GLN A 524 -21.47 -52.86 50.79
N GLY A 525 -21.07 -54.00 50.23
CA GLY A 525 -21.66 -55.31 50.56
C GLY A 525 -22.85 -55.69 49.64
N GLY A 526 -22.77 -56.80 48.91
CA GLY A 526 -23.96 -57.39 48.24
C GLY A 526 -23.71 -58.11 46.93
N THR A 527 -23.48 -59.41 47.02
CA THR A 527 -23.53 -60.47 46.01
C THR A 527 -24.68 -60.37 45.00
N THR A 528 -24.44 -60.67 43.71
CA THR A 528 -24.99 -61.86 42.97
C THR A 528 -24.75 -61.76 41.45
N SER A 529 -24.21 -62.84 40.87
CA SER A 529 -24.28 -63.24 39.45
C SER A 529 -25.63 -63.98 39.21
N PRO A 530 -26.07 -64.45 38.00
CA PRO A 530 -25.33 -64.61 36.75
C PRO A 530 -26.12 -64.44 35.40
N ARG A 531 -25.38 -64.68 34.30
CA ARG A 531 -25.73 -65.56 33.15
C ARG A 531 -26.11 -64.92 31.79
N ALA A 532 -25.13 -65.01 30.88
CA ALA A 532 -25.14 -65.61 29.55
C ALA A 532 -26.23 -65.23 28.50
N LYS A 533 -25.77 -64.91 27.28
CA LYS A 533 -25.99 -65.77 26.09
C LYS A 533 -25.10 -65.38 24.89
N ARG A 534 -24.46 -66.42 24.34
CA ARG A 534 -23.81 -66.52 23.03
C ARG A 534 -24.83 -66.50 21.88
N LYS A 535 -24.42 -66.01 20.70
CA LYS A 535 -24.53 -66.64 19.34
C LYS A 535 -23.85 -65.67 18.35
N LYS A 536 -22.67 -65.92 17.76
CA LYS A 536 -22.23 -66.87 16.69
C LYS A 536 -22.98 -66.74 15.34
N ALA A 537 -22.30 -66.20 14.32
CA ALA A 537 -22.09 -66.71 12.94
C ALA A 537 -21.46 -65.57 12.10
N ARG A 538 -20.21 -65.58 11.58
CA ARG A 538 -19.52 -66.38 10.53
C ARG A 538 -20.05 -66.21 9.10
N GLY A 539 -19.11 -65.83 8.20
CA GLY A 539 -19.16 -65.88 6.73
C GLY A 539 -18.72 -64.51 6.15
N ALA A 540 -17.46 -64.18 5.84
CA ALA A 540 -16.41 -64.79 5.02
C ALA A 540 -16.64 -64.70 3.49
N LYS A 541 -15.67 -64.05 2.82
CA LYS A 541 -15.27 -64.14 1.40
C LYS A 541 -16.16 -63.40 0.38
N ASP A 542 -15.69 -62.80 -0.71
CA ASP A 542 -14.38 -62.67 -1.40
C ASP A 542 -14.59 -61.53 -2.45
N SER A 543 -13.63 -60.62 -2.68
CA SER A 543 -12.81 -60.52 -3.90
C SER A 543 -13.12 -59.37 -4.87
N GLN A 544 -12.03 -58.73 -5.32
CA GLN A 544 -11.75 -58.06 -6.62
C GLN A 544 -12.47 -56.75 -6.94
N CYS A 545 -11.80 -55.58 -7.10
CA CYS A 545 -10.76 -55.14 -8.06
C CYS A 545 -11.35 -54.67 -9.41
N ILE A 546 -10.83 -53.51 -9.88
CA ILE A 546 -10.78 -52.96 -11.25
C ILE A 546 -11.75 -51.80 -11.62
N VAL A 547 -11.14 -50.60 -11.71
CA VAL A 547 -11.15 -49.56 -12.77
C VAL A 547 -12.47 -49.03 -13.34
N ALA A 548 -12.66 -47.71 -13.19
CA ALA A 548 -12.80 -46.73 -14.28
C ALA A 548 -12.43 -45.33 -13.76
#